data_AF-A0A822YUG4-F1
#
_entry.id   AF-A0A822YUG4-F1
#
_cell.length_a   1.000
_cell.length_b   1.000
_cell.length_c   1.000
_cell.angle_alpha   90.00
_cell.angle_beta   90.00
_cell.angle_gamma   90.00
#
_symmetry.space_group_name_H-M   'P 1'
#
loop_
_entity.id
_entity.type
_entity.pdbx_description
1 polymer ?
#
loop_
_entity_poly.entity_id
_entity_poly.type
_entity_poly.pdbx_seq_one_letter_code
_entity_poly.pdbx_strand_id
1 'polypeptide(L)'
;MRFERGPTRILVDSACFIIEPIQLEFEPNRVQLVKRSAHKLFFLCIFQVENPVEVQLQRWKLTGYNFKIAHFWAPYLIKAERADANDPSYTALFHLYLDELDPEWATKIVEFDYIIISAGHWFFRPTLFYENGQLVGCFNCYRENVTDLRFSYSYRKALQTAFRAIYSSRNFKGLTFLRTFSPQHFENGSWNQGGNCVRTRPFTSNETRLEDINLQTHSIETEEFKVAESEGRKRGLKFRLLDITFASLLRPDGHPSRYGHLAPHDNMTFVNDCAHWCLPGAIDAWNDLLLQMMKMEDGRSFDKTKSSWAFHFF
;
A
#
# COMPACT_ATOMS: atom_id res chain seq x y z
N MET A 1 23.84 -7.51 1.03
CA MET A 1 22.92 -8.48 0.38
C MET A 1 23.69 -9.18 -0.73
N ARG A 2 23.47 -10.47 -1.00
CA ARG A 2 23.88 -11.12 -2.26
C ARG A 2 22.73 -12.02 -2.64
N PHE A 3 21.88 -11.58 -3.56
CA PHE A 3 20.90 -12.47 -4.18
C PHE A 3 21.67 -13.36 -5.16
N GLU A 4 22.23 -14.47 -4.68
CA GLU A 4 22.79 -15.45 -5.60
C GLU A 4 21.63 -16.24 -6.23
N ARG A 5 21.52 -16.10 -7.57
CA ARG A 5 20.64 -16.76 -8.56
C ARG A 5 19.41 -15.95 -9.02
N GLY A 6 19.46 -15.52 -10.29
CA GLY A 6 18.33 -15.08 -11.11
C GLY A 6 17.89 -13.61 -10.94
N PRO A 7 17.35 -12.96 -12.00
CA PRO A 7 16.73 -11.66 -11.86
C PRO A 7 15.48 -11.75 -10.98
N THR A 8 15.40 -10.98 -9.89
CA THR A 8 14.24 -10.96 -8.99
C THR A 8 13.36 -9.76 -9.29
N ARG A 9 12.05 -9.96 -9.41
CA ARG A 9 11.09 -8.92 -9.82
C ARG A 9 9.92 -8.86 -8.84
N ILE A 10 9.63 -7.67 -8.30
CA ILE A 10 8.50 -7.43 -7.39
C ILE A 10 7.46 -6.49 -8.03
N LEU A 11 6.20 -6.90 -8.01
CA LEU A 11 5.03 -6.08 -8.33
C LEU A 11 4.39 -5.56 -7.04
N VAL A 12 4.20 -4.24 -6.93
CA VAL A 12 3.55 -3.59 -5.80
C VAL A 12 2.34 -2.81 -6.30
N ASP A 13 1.18 -3.08 -5.73
CA ASP A 13 -0.03 -2.28 -5.93
C ASP A 13 -0.39 -1.57 -4.62
N SER A 14 -0.58 -0.25 -4.65
CA SER A 14 -0.90 0.50 -3.43
C SER A 14 -1.67 1.80 -3.67
N ALA A 15 -2.68 2.00 -2.82
CA ALA A 15 -3.59 3.15 -2.82
C ALA A 15 -3.19 4.29 -1.84
N CYS A 16 -2.09 4.15 -1.09
CA CYS A 16 -1.61 5.19 -0.17
C CYS A 16 -0.10 5.40 -0.32
N PHE A 17 0.30 6.60 -0.76
CA PHE A 17 1.70 7.01 -0.83
C PHE A 17 1.91 8.42 -0.29
N ILE A 18 2.96 8.51 0.55
CA ILE A 18 4.05 9.49 0.59
C ILE A 18 3.77 10.84 -0.07
N ILE A 19 4.02 11.92 0.67
CA ILE A 19 4.14 13.27 0.12
C ILE A 19 5.61 13.75 0.17
N GLU A 20 6.08 14.33 -0.94
CA GLU A 20 7.38 15.01 -1.19
C GLU A 20 7.41 16.47 -0.65
N PRO A 21 8.41 17.36 -0.93
CA PRO A 21 9.86 17.32 -1.19
C PRO A 21 10.66 18.16 -0.16
N ILE A 22 12.00 18.09 -0.14
CA ILE A 22 12.83 19.10 0.55
C ILE A 22 13.96 19.56 -0.39
N GLN A 23 13.92 20.84 -0.79
CA GLN A 23 15.08 21.61 -1.24
C GLN A 23 15.83 22.10 -0.01
N LEU A 24 17.14 21.88 0.07
CA LEU A 24 18.02 22.62 0.99
C LEU A 24 19.33 23.00 0.28
N GLU A 25 19.71 24.25 0.52
CA GLU A 25 20.93 24.93 0.05
C GLU A 25 22.18 24.45 0.77
N PHE A 26 23.34 24.59 0.12
CA PHE A 26 24.63 24.10 0.57
C PHE A 26 25.42 25.19 1.32
N GLU A 27 25.92 24.87 2.52
CA GLU A 27 27.12 25.53 3.08
C GLU A 27 28.38 24.69 2.78
N PRO A 28 29.53 25.31 2.46
CA PRO A 28 30.76 24.60 2.15
C PRO A 28 31.37 24.02 3.44
N ASN A 29 31.63 22.71 3.44
CA ASN A 29 32.46 21.93 4.37
C ASN A 29 31.79 21.07 5.46
N ARG A 30 30.51 20.70 5.31
CA ARG A 30 29.97 19.51 6.00
C ARG A 30 29.16 18.63 5.03
N VAL A 31 29.64 17.41 4.79
CA VAL A 31 28.92 16.42 3.97
C VAL A 31 27.82 15.80 4.83
N GLN A 32 26.60 16.31 4.69
CA GLN A 32 25.38 15.60 5.07
C GLN A 32 24.64 15.22 3.78
N LEU A 33 24.32 13.93 3.62
CA LEU A 33 23.69 13.40 2.42
C LEU A 33 22.19 13.71 2.45
N VAL A 34 21.79 14.81 1.82
CA VAL A 34 20.39 15.12 1.49
C VAL A 34 20.06 14.45 0.15
N LYS A 35 19.15 13.47 0.14
CA LYS A 35 18.72 12.77 -1.09
C LYS A 35 17.39 13.36 -1.63
N ARG A 36 17.38 13.51 -2.96
CA ARG A 36 16.38 14.18 -3.82
C ARG A 36 15.00 13.52 -3.86
N SER A 37 14.01 14.36 -4.20
CA SER A 37 12.62 14.09 -4.58
C SER A 37 12.41 12.84 -5.43
N ALA A 38 11.49 11.99 -4.96
CA ALA A 38 10.61 11.16 -5.78
C ALA A 38 9.44 10.68 -4.90
N HIS A 39 8.22 11.11 -5.24
CA HIS A 39 6.97 10.52 -4.80
C HIS A 39 7.10 9.03 -5.12
N LYS A 40 6.84 8.17 -4.12
CA LYS A 40 6.85 6.70 -4.23
C LYS A 40 8.22 6.05 -4.03
N LEU A 41 8.75 6.12 -2.80
CA LEU A 41 9.85 5.27 -2.33
C LEU A 41 9.40 4.38 -1.16
N PHE A 42 8.55 3.38 -1.44
CA PHE A 42 8.22 2.35 -0.45
C PHE A 42 9.37 1.34 -0.27
N PHE A 43 10.11 0.99 -1.33
CA PHE A 43 11.16 -0.04 -1.27
C PHE A 43 12.61 0.46 -1.32
N LEU A 44 12.85 1.64 -1.89
CA LEU A 44 14.22 2.13 -2.11
C LEU A 44 14.96 2.49 -0.82
N CYS A 45 14.23 2.76 0.27
CA CYS A 45 14.83 2.95 1.60
C CYS A 45 15.46 1.67 2.16
N ILE A 46 14.97 0.46 1.80
CA ILE A 46 15.56 -0.81 2.25
C ILE A 46 16.96 -1.01 1.68
N PHE A 47 17.19 -0.55 0.45
CA PHE A 47 18.41 -0.88 -0.28
C PHE A 47 19.59 0.02 0.05
N GLN A 48 19.41 1.11 0.82
CA GLN A 48 20.37 2.08 1.43
C GLN A 48 21.73 2.38 0.75
N VAL A 49 22.05 1.82 -0.42
CA VAL A 49 23.42 1.59 -0.88
C VAL A 49 23.59 1.86 -2.38
N GLU A 50 22.53 1.80 -3.19
CA GLU A 50 22.64 2.09 -4.63
C GLU A 50 21.61 3.10 -5.12
N ASN A 51 22.07 4.06 -5.93
CA ASN A 51 21.19 4.94 -6.69
C ASN A 51 20.62 4.13 -7.87
N PRO A 52 19.30 4.13 -8.12
CA PRO A 52 18.71 3.44 -9.26
C PRO A 52 19.30 3.99 -10.56
N VAL A 53 19.75 3.09 -11.44
CA VAL A 53 20.45 3.45 -12.69
C VAL A 53 19.47 3.86 -13.79
N GLU A 54 18.23 3.41 -13.72
CA GLU A 54 17.18 3.73 -14.70
C GLU A 54 15.83 3.82 -14.00
N VAL A 55 15.15 4.96 -14.17
CA VAL A 55 13.80 5.23 -13.69
C VAL A 55 12.93 5.51 -14.92
N GLN A 56 12.18 4.51 -15.36
CA GLN A 56 11.10 4.69 -16.32
C GLN A 56 9.80 4.45 -15.58
N LEU A 57 8.88 5.42 -15.59
CA LEU A 57 7.54 5.40 -14.99
C LEU A 57 7.28 4.18 -14.06
N GLN A 58 7.50 4.39 -12.76
CA GLN A 58 7.17 3.43 -11.69
C GLN A 58 7.93 2.08 -11.73
N ARG A 59 9.01 1.97 -12.51
CA ARG A 59 9.91 0.81 -12.51
C ARG A 59 11.32 1.22 -12.09
N TRP A 60 11.90 0.47 -11.17
CA TRP A 60 13.26 0.65 -10.69
C TRP A 60 14.08 -0.61 -10.94
N LYS A 61 15.26 -0.44 -11.53
CA LYS A 61 16.24 -1.51 -11.72
C LYS A 61 17.48 -1.25 -10.87
N LEU A 62 17.75 -2.14 -9.92
CA LEU A 62 18.95 -2.15 -9.09
C LEU A 62 19.95 -3.10 -9.75
N THR A 63 20.86 -2.53 -10.54
CA THR A 63 21.76 -3.28 -11.43
C THR A 63 22.79 -4.11 -10.69
N GLY A 64 23.25 -3.70 -9.50
CA GLY A 64 24.17 -4.46 -8.65
C GLY A 64 23.57 -5.76 -8.09
N TYR A 65 22.23 -5.87 -8.10
CA TYR A 65 21.49 -6.99 -7.52
C TYR A 65 20.64 -7.77 -8.52
N ASN A 66 20.66 -7.37 -9.80
CA ASN A 66 19.75 -7.89 -10.84
C ASN A 66 18.28 -7.92 -10.37
N PHE A 67 17.87 -6.87 -9.66
CA PHE A 67 16.58 -6.79 -8.97
C PHE A 67 15.73 -5.68 -9.59
N LYS A 68 14.44 -5.96 -9.84
CA LYS A 68 13.49 -5.01 -10.40
C LYS A 68 12.30 -4.85 -9.47
N ILE A 69 11.87 -3.61 -9.28
CA ILE A 69 10.61 -3.30 -8.62
C ILE A 69 9.75 -2.57 -9.63
N ALA A 70 8.49 -2.93 -9.72
CA ALA A 70 7.48 -2.13 -10.38
C ALA A 70 6.37 -1.80 -9.40
N HIS A 71 5.94 -0.56 -9.44
CA HIS A 71 4.73 -0.10 -8.80
C HIS A 71 3.66 0.13 -9.86
N PHE A 72 2.43 -0.23 -9.55
CA PHE A 72 1.26 0.06 -10.37
C PHE A 72 0.24 0.80 -9.53
N TRP A 73 -0.31 1.88 -10.07
CA TRP A 73 -1.33 2.66 -9.40
C TRP A 73 -2.72 2.11 -9.76
N ALA A 74 -3.20 1.15 -8.97
CA ALA A 74 -4.56 0.62 -9.09
C ALA A 74 -5.25 0.67 -7.71
N PRO A 75 -5.70 1.86 -7.25
CA PRO A 75 -6.15 2.07 -5.87
C PRO A 75 -7.35 1.20 -5.45
N TYR A 76 -8.10 0.68 -6.43
CA TYR A 76 -9.22 -0.24 -6.23
C TYR A 76 -8.89 -1.70 -6.63
N LEU A 77 -7.70 -2.02 -7.15
CA LEU A 77 -7.31 -3.32 -7.76
C LEU A 77 -8.09 -3.70 -9.04
N ILE A 78 -9.34 -3.28 -9.15
CA ILE A 78 -10.24 -3.45 -10.28
C ILE A 78 -10.28 -2.20 -11.13
N LYS A 79 -10.81 -2.33 -12.35
CA LYS A 79 -11.00 -1.21 -13.25
C LYS A 79 -11.86 -0.14 -12.57
N ALA A 80 -11.32 1.07 -12.53
CA ALA A 80 -11.96 2.21 -11.91
C ALA A 80 -11.81 3.45 -12.80
N GLU A 81 -12.92 4.15 -13.00
CA GLU A 81 -12.96 5.35 -13.83
C GLU A 81 -13.63 6.48 -13.05
N ARG A 82 -13.18 7.72 -13.24
CA ARG A 82 -13.93 8.87 -12.72
C ARG A 82 -15.25 8.98 -13.48
N ALA A 83 -16.35 9.20 -12.77
CA ALA A 83 -17.66 9.41 -13.38
C ALA A 83 -17.71 10.70 -14.21
N ASP A 84 -17.01 11.74 -13.75
CA ASP A 84 -16.74 12.96 -14.50
C ASP A 84 -15.24 13.22 -14.51
N ALA A 85 -14.64 13.22 -15.70
CA ALA A 85 -13.21 13.48 -15.89
C ALA A 85 -12.81 14.92 -15.57
N ASN A 86 -13.77 15.85 -15.61
CA ASN A 86 -13.55 17.28 -15.39
C ASN A 86 -13.84 17.71 -13.95
N ASP A 87 -14.43 16.85 -13.10
CA ASP A 87 -14.67 17.16 -11.69
C ASP A 87 -13.32 17.16 -10.93
N PRO A 88 -12.82 18.33 -10.49
CA PRO A 88 -11.56 18.43 -9.76
C PRO A 88 -11.72 18.02 -8.30
N SER A 89 -12.94 17.74 -7.83
CA SER A 89 -13.24 17.49 -6.43
C SER A 89 -12.54 16.25 -5.89
N TYR A 90 -12.02 16.38 -4.67
CA TYR A 90 -11.56 15.24 -3.87
C TYR A 90 -12.70 14.29 -3.46
N THR A 91 -13.95 14.68 -3.65
CA THR A 91 -15.13 13.81 -3.49
C THR A 91 -15.72 13.32 -4.81
N ALA A 92 -14.99 13.46 -5.92
CA ALA A 92 -15.41 12.98 -7.23
C ALA A 92 -15.86 11.50 -7.17
N LEU A 93 -16.97 11.22 -7.83
CA LEU A 93 -17.58 9.89 -7.90
C LEU A 93 -16.78 8.98 -8.84
N PHE A 94 -16.59 7.72 -8.47
CA PHE A 94 -15.91 6.72 -9.30
C PHE A 94 -16.86 5.60 -9.74
N HIS A 95 -16.73 5.14 -10.97
CA HIS A 95 -17.30 3.88 -11.45
C HIS A 95 -16.32 2.75 -11.15
N LEU A 96 -16.76 1.73 -10.41
CA LEU A 96 -15.99 0.52 -10.14
C LEU A 96 -16.64 -0.65 -10.87
N TYR A 97 -15.88 -1.31 -11.74
CA TYR A 97 -16.32 -2.50 -12.47
C TYR A 97 -15.83 -3.73 -11.70
N LEU A 98 -16.70 -4.28 -10.83
CA LEU A 98 -16.32 -5.23 -9.78
C LEU A 98 -15.79 -6.58 -10.30
N ASP A 99 -16.10 -6.90 -11.54
CA ASP A 99 -15.72 -8.11 -12.26
C ASP A 99 -14.62 -7.89 -13.32
N GLU A 100 -14.15 -6.64 -13.50
CA GLU A 100 -13.08 -6.28 -14.43
C GLU A 100 -11.80 -5.88 -13.67
N LEU A 101 -10.67 -6.48 -14.03
CA LEU A 101 -9.37 -6.13 -13.45
C LEU A 101 -8.84 -4.81 -14.00
N ASP A 102 -8.06 -4.09 -13.19
CA ASP A 102 -7.30 -2.95 -13.70
C ASP A 102 -6.19 -3.44 -14.66
N PRO A 103 -6.17 -2.97 -15.93
CA PRO A 103 -5.24 -3.47 -16.94
C PRO A 103 -3.76 -3.14 -16.64
N GLU A 104 -3.49 -2.11 -15.82
CA GLU A 104 -2.13 -1.66 -15.51
C GLU A 104 -1.29 -2.76 -14.89
N TRP A 105 -1.85 -3.50 -13.92
CA TRP A 105 -1.15 -4.59 -13.24
C TRP A 105 -1.56 -5.98 -13.74
N ALA A 106 -2.82 -6.16 -14.17
CA ALA A 106 -3.34 -7.49 -14.51
C ALA A 106 -2.60 -8.12 -15.71
N THR A 107 -2.19 -7.29 -16.68
CA THR A 107 -1.40 -7.73 -17.84
C THR A 107 0.05 -8.12 -17.49
N LYS A 108 0.48 -7.82 -16.26
CA LYS A 108 1.87 -7.89 -15.81
C LYS A 108 2.15 -8.98 -14.78
N ILE A 109 1.12 -9.64 -14.24
CA ILE A 109 1.23 -10.69 -13.20
C ILE A 109 2.37 -11.68 -13.47
N VAL A 110 2.47 -12.20 -14.71
CA VAL A 110 3.45 -13.25 -15.08
C VAL A 110 4.88 -12.72 -15.24
N GLU A 111 5.06 -11.39 -15.29
CA GLU A 111 6.35 -10.74 -15.40
C GLU A 111 7.09 -10.65 -14.05
N PHE A 112 6.46 -11.03 -12.94
CA PHE A 112 7.01 -10.86 -11.58
C PHE A 112 7.11 -12.16 -10.79
N ASP A 113 8.10 -12.21 -9.91
CA ASP A 113 8.38 -13.36 -9.04
C ASP A 113 7.68 -13.18 -7.68
N TYR A 114 7.44 -11.93 -7.30
CA TYR A 114 6.69 -11.53 -6.11
C TYR A 114 5.59 -10.54 -6.48
N ILE A 115 4.40 -10.71 -5.91
CA ILE A 115 3.28 -9.77 -6.02
C ILE A 115 2.90 -9.31 -4.62
N ILE A 116 2.67 -8.02 -4.44
CA ILE A 116 2.22 -7.43 -3.18
C ILE A 116 0.95 -6.64 -3.48
N ILE A 117 -0.18 -7.17 -3.02
CA ILE A 117 -1.49 -6.50 -3.08
C ILE A 117 -1.66 -5.66 -1.81
N SER A 118 -2.13 -4.43 -1.98
CA SER A 118 -2.61 -3.59 -0.89
C SER A 118 -3.67 -2.61 -1.41
N ALA A 119 -4.82 -2.56 -0.74
CA ALA A 119 -5.88 -1.60 -1.03
C ALA A 119 -6.69 -1.26 0.22
N GLY A 120 -7.39 -0.12 0.23
CA GLY A 120 -8.11 0.31 1.44
C GLY A 120 -8.80 1.66 1.29
N HIS A 121 -8.12 2.75 1.63
CA HIS A 121 -8.74 4.08 1.83
C HIS A 121 -9.62 4.58 0.67
N TRP A 122 -9.28 4.24 -0.58
CA TRP A 122 -10.05 4.65 -1.74
C TRP A 122 -11.47 4.08 -1.76
N PHE A 123 -11.69 2.91 -1.17
CA PHE A 123 -13.02 2.30 -1.04
C PHE A 123 -13.96 3.09 -0.13
N PHE A 124 -13.44 4.02 0.68
CA PHE A 124 -14.27 4.89 1.51
C PHE A 124 -14.81 6.12 0.75
N ARG A 125 -14.47 6.28 -0.52
CA ARG A 125 -14.95 7.38 -1.38
C ARG A 125 -16.31 7.05 -2.02
N PRO A 126 -17.10 8.06 -2.40
CA PRO A 126 -18.29 7.88 -3.21
C PRO A 126 -18.01 7.07 -4.47
N THR A 127 -18.73 5.96 -4.65
CA THR A 127 -18.50 5.01 -5.75
C THR A 127 -19.81 4.43 -6.27
N LEU A 128 -19.87 4.15 -7.58
CA LEU A 128 -20.92 3.40 -8.27
C LEU A 128 -20.37 2.03 -8.67
N PHE A 129 -21.16 0.99 -8.48
CA PHE A 129 -20.74 -0.40 -8.67
C PHE A 129 -21.38 -1.01 -9.91
N TYR A 130 -20.54 -1.54 -10.79
CA TYR A 130 -20.95 -2.23 -12.01
C TYR A 130 -20.53 -3.70 -11.93
N GLU A 131 -21.44 -4.60 -12.33
CA GLU A 131 -21.16 -6.02 -12.59
C GLU A 131 -21.77 -6.40 -13.94
N ASN A 132 -21.00 -7.07 -14.81
CA ASN A 132 -21.39 -7.39 -16.18
C ASN A 132 -21.92 -6.17 -16.97
N GLY A 133 -21.33 -4.99 -16.72
CA GLY A 133 -21.74 -3.72 -17.34
C GLY A 133 -23.04 -3.12 -16.80
N GLN A 134 -23.67 -3.70 -15.77
CA GLN A 134 -24.90 -3.19 -15.16
C GLN A 134 -24.64 -2.54 -13.81
N LEU A 135 -25.31 -1.40 -13.53
CA LEU A 135 -25.26 -0.75 -12.24
C LEU A 135 -25.99 -1.62 -11.20
N VAL A 136 -25.26 -2.12 -10.20
CA VAL A 136 -25.81 -2.98 -9.13
C VAL A 136 -26.02 -2.24 -7.82
N GLY A 137 -25.36 -1.11 -7.63
CA GLY A 137 -25.50 -0.28 -6.43
C GLY A 137 -24.43 0.78 -6.32
N CYS A 138 -24.29 1.36 -5.13
CA CYS A 138 -23.31 2.39 -4.86
C CYS A 138 -22.86 2.38 -3.39
N PHE A 139 -21.90 3.24 -3.07
CA PHE A 139 -21.58 3.63 -1.70
C PHE A 139 -21.44 5.15 -1.62
N ASN A 140 -22.16 5.79 -0.69
CA ASN A 140 -22.10 7.24 -0.46
C ASN A 140 -22.25 8.08 -1.74
N CYS A 141 -23.04 7.60 -2.72
CA CYS A 141 -23.21 8.28 -4.00
C CYS A 141 -24.27 9.40 -3.98
N TYR A 142 -25.08 9.47 -2.92
CA TYR A 142 -26.18 10.44 -2.74
C TYR A 142 -27.13 10.53 -3.95
N ARG A 143 -27.33 9.42 -4.68
CA ARG A 143 -28.27 9.33 -5.80
C ARG A 143 -29.55 8.63 -5.36
N GLU A 144 -30.69 9.23 -5.70
CA GLU A 144 -31.98 8.59 -5.55
C GLU A 144 -32.09 7.37 -6.47
N ASN A 145 -32.85 6.35 -6.05
CA ASN A 145 -33.10 5.11 -6.80
C ASN A 145 -31.86 4.23 -7.09
N VAL A 146 -30.76 4.40 -6.35
CA VAL A 146 -29.61 3.49 -6.39
C VAL A 146 -29.40 2.88 -5.01
N THR A 147 -29.33 1.55 -4.94
CA THR A 147 -29.13 0.82 -3.67
C THR A 147 -27.76 1.13 -3.08
N ASP A 148 -27.69 1.56 -1.82
CA ASP A 148 -26.43 1.66 -1.09
C ASP A 148 -26.02 0.27 -0.57
N LEU A 149 -24.93 -0.27 -1.10
CA LEU A 149 -24.40 -1.60 -0.78
C LEU A 149 -23.25 -1.55 0.23
N ARG A 150 -22.88 -0.36 0.72
CA ARG A 150 -21.71 -0.09 1.59
C ARG A 150 -20.36 -0.37 0.90
N PHE A 151 -19.29 0.25 1.40
CA PHE A 151 -17.93 0.00 0.89
C PHE A 151 -17.50 -1.47 1.02
N SER A 152 -18.01 -2.19 2.03
CA SER A 152 -17.63 -3.58 2.29
C SER A 152 -17.99 -4.51 1.12
N TYR A 153 -19.04 -4.18 0.36
CA TYR A 153 -19.45 -4.94 -0.82
C TYR A 153 -18.38 -4.85 -1.91
N SER A 154 -18.02 -3.64 -2.33
CA SER A 154 -17.04 -3.42 -3.38
C SER A 154 -15.64 -3.82 -2.95
N TYR A 155 -15.26 -3.58 -1.70
CA TYR A 155 -13.95 -3.96 -1.16
C TYR A 155 -13.73 -5.48 -1.20
N ARG A 156 -14.73 -6.24 -0.73
CA ARG A 156 -14.68 -7.71 -0.80
C ARG A 156 -14.61 -8.20 -2.25
N LYS A 157 -15.45 -7.67 -3.13
CA LYS A 157 -15.49 -8.05 -4.55
C LYS A 157 -14.18 -7.75 -5.27
N ALA A 158 -13.56 -6.60 -5.00
CA ALA A 158 -12.28 -6.24 -5.58
C ALA A 158 -11.16 -7.21 -5.18
N LEU A 159 -11.08 -7.57 -3.89
CA LEU A 159 -10.12 -8.57 -3.40
C LEU A 159 -10.38 -9.95 -4.04
N GLN A 160 -11.64 -10.38 -4.11
CA GLN A 160 -12.03 -11.64 -4.77
C GLN A 160 -11.59 -11.67 -6.24
N THR A 161 -11.88 -10.61 -6.99
CA THR A 161 -11.53 -10.48 -8.41
C THR A 161 -10.00 -10.47 -8.60
N ALA A 162 -9.27 -9.70 -7.78
CA ALA A 162 -7.81 -9.62 -7.84
C ALA A 162 -7.13 -10.96 -7.49
N PHE A 163 -7.52 -11.60 -6.38
CA PHE A 163 -6.94 -12.89 -6.00
C PHE A 163 -7.27 -13.99 -7.00
N ARG A 164 -8.51 -14.01 -7.52
CA ARG A 164 -8.92 -14.95 -8.56
C ARG A 164 -8.06 -14.84 -9.80
N ALA A 165 -7.73 -13.62 -10.23
CA ALA A 165 -6.83 -13.40 -11.35
C ALA A 165 -5.44 -14.03 -11.12
N ILE A 166 -4.90 -13.88 -9.92
CA ILE A 166 -3.58 -14.40 -9.56
C ILE A 166 -3.60 -15.93 -9.48
N TYR A 167 -4.47 -16.53 -8.67
CA TYR A 167 -4.44 -17.98 -8.49
C TYR A 167 -4.92 -18.76 -9.74
N SER A 168 -5.71 -18.12 -10.61
CA SER A 168 -6.15 -18.72 -11.87
C SER A 168 -5.11 -18.58 -12.99
N SER A 169 -4.14 -17.67 -12.85
CA SER A 169 -3.07 -17.48 -13.83
C SER A 169 -2.25 -18.76 -13.98
N ARG A 170 -2.26 -19.33 -15.19
CA ARG A 170 -1.58 -20.62 -15.46
C ARG A 170 -0.06 -20.49 -15.41
N ASN A 171 0.46 -19.32 -15.81
CA ASN A 171 1.88 -19.06 -16.00
C ASN A 171 2.54 -18.38 -14.80
N PHE A 172 1.75 -17.87 -13.85
CA PHE A 172 2.30 -17.34 -12.60
C PHE A 172 2.74 -18.50 -11.70
N LYS A 173 3.93 -18.38 -11.11
CA LYS A 173 4.52 -19.34 -10.15
C LYS A 173 5.15 -18.64 -8.94
N GLY A 174 4.96 -17.33 -8.83
CA GLY A 174 5.56 -16.51 -7.81
C GLY A 174 4.88 -16.61 -6.45
N LEU A 175 5.37 -15.79 -5.52
CA LEU A 175 4.82 -15.62 -4.19
C LEU A 175 3.93 -14.37 -4.15
N THR A 176 2.72 -14.48 -3.62
CA THR A 176 1.81 -13.35 -3.44
C THR A 176 1.70 -12.97 -1.98
N PHE A 177 1.90 -11.69 -1.67
CA PHE A 177 1.64 -11.08 -0.39
C PHE A 177 0.35 -10.27 -0.44
N LEU A 178 -0.48 -10.38 0.61
CA LEU A 178 -1.42 -9.32 0.96
C LEU A 178 -0.79 -8.50 2.09
N ARG A 179 -0.58 -7.20 1.85
CA ARG A 179 -0.30 -6.25 2.93
C ARG A 179 -1.63 -5.70 3.43
N THR A 180 -1.94 -5.96 4.69
CA THR A 180 -3.21 -5.54 5.28
C THR A 180 -3.32 -4.02 5.39
N PHE A 181 -4.52 -3.58 5.76
CA PHE A 181 -4.93 -2.19 5.84
C PHE A 181 -4.02 -1.37 6.76
N SER A 182 -3.68 -0.17 6.31
CA SER A 182 -2.92 0.80 7.11
C SER A 182 -3.92 1.78 7.75
N PRO A 183 -4.06 1.81 9.08
CA PRO A 183 -5.00 2.70 9.73
C PRO A 183 -4.65 4.18 9.59
N GLN A 184 -5.70 5.00 9.53
CA GLN A 184 -5.61 6.45 9.72
C GLN A 184 -5.79 6.81 11.19
N HIS A 185 -5.14 7.88 11.66
CA HIS A 185 -5.23 8.34 13.06
C HIS A 185 -5.79 9.76 13.18
N PHE A 186 -6.87 10.05 12.47
CA PHE A 186 -7.57 11.32 12.63
C PHE A 186 -8.25 11.42 14.01
N GLU A 187 -8.06 12.57 14.65
CA GLU A 187 -8.66 12.98 15.90
C GLU A 187 -9.36 14.32 15.74
N ASN A 188 -10.36 14.59 16.58
CA ASN A 188 -11.08 15.87 16.60
C ASN A 188 -11.75 16.23 15.27
N GLY A 189 -12.06 15.24 14.43
CA GLY A 189 -12.71 15.41 13.13
C GLY A 189 -12.24 14.34 12.14
N SER A 190 -12.99 14.14 11.07
CA SER A 190 -12.54 13.33 9.93
C SER A 190 -11.53 14.10 9.08
N TRP A 191 -10.94 13.40 8.10
CA TRP A 191 -10.03 13.97 7.11
C TRP A 191 -10.55 15.27 6.46
N ASN A 192 -11.86 15.38 6.21
CA ASN A 192 -12.53 16.54 5.60
C ASN A 192 -13.23 17.49 6.58
N GLN A 193 -13.09 17.29 7.90
CA GLN A 193 -13.79 18.06 8.92
C GLN A 193 -12.83 18.65 9.96
N GLY A 194 -11.59 18.95 9.55
CA GLY A 194 -10.59 19.56 10.43
C GLY A 194 -9.88 18.59 11.38
N GLY A 195 -9.98 17.28 11.11
CA GLY A 195 -9.26 16.26 11.88
C GLY A 195 -7.74 16.46 11.86
N ASN A 196 -7.06 15.99 12.90
CA ASN A 196 -5.60 16.07 13.05
C ASN A 196 -5.02 14.79 13.68
N CYS A 197 -3.69 14.71 13.78
CA CYS A 197 -2.95 13.58 14.34
C CYS A 197 -1.67 14.11 14.98
N VAL A 198 -1.82 14.77 16.14
CA VAL A 198 -0.73 15.52 16.78
C VAL A 198 0.05 14.69 17.81
N ARG A 199 -0.26 13.41 17.95
CA ARG A 199 0.44 12.53 18.89
C ARG A 199 1.91 12.39 18.51
N THR A 200 2.76 12.33 19.53
CA THR A 200 4.22 12.27 19.39
C THR A 200 4.83 10.99 19.96
N ARG A 201 3.98 10.06 20.43
CA ARG A 201 4.39 8.75 20.91
C ARG A 201 3.46 7.64 20.43
N PRO A 202 3.96 6.39 20.34
CA PRO A 202 3.12 5.23 20.13
C PRO A 202 2.05 5.09 21.21
N PHE A 203 0.97 4.39 20.86
CA PHE A 203 0.04 3.86 21.85
C PHE A 203 0.64 2.67 22.59
N THR A 204 0.33 2.54 23.87
CA THR A 204 0.45 1.27 24.59
C THR A 204 -0.71 0.34 24.21
N SER A 205 -0.55 -0.96 24.48
CA SER A 205 -1.52 -1.98 24.06
C SER A 205 -2.93 -1.82 24.64
N ASN A 206 -3.10 -1.02 25.68
CA ASN A 206 -4.38 -0.72 26.33
C ASN A 206 -4.98 0.64 25.94
N GLU A 207 -4.28 1.46 25.17
CA GLU A 207 -4.76 2.81 24.77
C GLU A 207 -5.61 2.80 23.50
N THR A 208 -5.57 1.70 22.73
CA THR A 208 -6.32 1.56 21.49
C THR A 208 -6.72 0.11 21.26
N ARG A 209 -7.75 -0.09 20.44
CA ARG A 209 -8.20 -1.40 19.97
C ARG A 209 -8.64 -1.29 18.51
N LEU A 210 -8.56 -2.39 17.79
CA LEU A 210 -8.97 -2.45 16.39
C LEU A 210 -10.50 -2.49 16.31
N GLU A 211 -11.11 -1.43 15.78
CA GLU A 211 -12.57 -1.26 15.78
C GLU A 211 -13.11 -0.72 14.46
N ASP A 212 -14.44 -0.70 14.34
CA ASP A 212 -15.19 -0.03 13.29
C ASP A 212 -14.67 -0.35 11.88
N ILE A 213 -14.37 0.70 11.10
CA ILE A 213 -13.89 0.61 9.73
C ILE A 213 -12.55 -0.15 9.65
N ASN A 214 -11.66 0.02 10.63
CA ASN A 214 -10.36 -0.64 10.65
C ASN A 214 -10.54 -2.15 10.87
N LEU A 215 -11.38 -2.54 11.83
CA LEU A 215 -11.70 -3.94 12.10
C LEU A 215 -12.44 -4.58 10.92
N GLN A 216 -13.42 -3.89 10.35
CA GLN A 216 -14.19 -4.41 9.22
C GLN A 216 -13.30 -4.63 7.99
N THR A 217 -12.40 -3.67 7.70
CA THR A 217 -11.47 -3.77 6.56
C THR A 217 -10.49 -4.93 6.75
N HIS A 218 -9.83 -5.02 7.92
CA HIS A 218 -8.92 -6.12 8.26
C HIS A 218 -9.62 -7.49 8.26
N SER A 219 -10.87 -7.55 8.74
CA SER A 219 -11.66 -8.80 8.71
C SER A 219 -11.93 -9.25 7.29
N ILE A 220 -12.34 -8.35 6.39
CA ILE A 220 -12.55 -8.67 4.97
C ILE A 220 -11.24 -9.14 4.32
N GLU A 221 -10.13 -8.42 4.55
CA GLU A 221 -8.81 -8.77 4.03
C GLU A 221 -8.38 -10.18 4.47
N THR A 222 -8.50 -10.48 5.76
CA THR A 222 -8.07 -11.78 6.30
C THR A 222 -8.97 -12.93 5.88
N GLU A 223 -10.28 -12.70 5.73
CA GLU A 223 -11.22 -13.68 5.20
C GLU A 223 -10.94 -14.01 3.74
N GLU A 224 -10.84 -13.00 2.87
CA GLU A 224 -10.58 -13.20 1.44
C GLU A 224 -9.16 -13.75 1.20
N PHE A 225 -8.18 -13.36 2.03
CA PHE A 225 -6.85 -13.95 2.00
C PHE A 225 -6.86 -15.45 2.30
N LYS A 226 -7.63 -15.91 3.30
CA LYS A 226 -7.73 -17.35 3.62
C LYS A 226 -8.30 -18.16 2.45
N VAL A 227 -9.28 -17.59 1.75
CA VAL A 227 -9.82 -18.20 0.51
C VAL A 227 -8.74 -18.25 -0.57
N ALA A 228 -8.06 -17.13 -0.83
CA ALA A 228 -6.99 -17.03 -1.83
C ALA A 228 -5.82 -17.98 -1.54
N GLU A 229 -5.41 -18.12 -0.27
CA GLU A 229 -4.38 -19.05 0.16
C GLU A 229 -4.80 -20.51 -0.09
N SER A 230 -6.04 -20.86 0.26
CA SER A 230 -6.58 -22.20 0.04
C SER A 230 -6.64 -22.55 -1.45
N GLU A 231 -7.16 -21.67 -2.30
CA GLU A 231 -7.24 -21.86 -3.75
C GLU A 231 -5.85 -21.84 -4.41
N GLY A 232 -4.98 -20.92 -3.98
CA GLY A 232 -3.60 -20.82 -4.42
C GLY A 232 -2.83 -22.11 -4.14
N ARG A 233 -2.99 -22.69 -2.94
CA ARG A 233 -2.36 -23.96 -2.56
C ARG A 233 -2.79 -25.12 -3.45
N LYS A 234 -4.06 -25.21 -3.85
CA LYS A 234 -4.53 -26.23 -4.83
C LYS A 234 -3.82 -26.12 -6.17
N ARG A 235 -3.30 -24.93 -6.50
CA ARG A 235 -2.56 -24.61 -7.74
C ARG A 235 -1.05 -24.65 -7.57
N GLY A 236 -0.55 -25.00 -6.39
CA GLY A 236 0.88 -24.98 -6.06
C GLY A 236 1.46 -23.57 -5.89
N LEU A 237 0.61 -22.56 -5.69
CA LEU A 237 1.02 -21.18 -5.44
C LEU A 237 1.12 -20.91 -3.93
N LYS A 238 1.97 -19.96 -3.57
CA LYS A 238 2.14 -19.51 -2.19
C LYS A 238 1.51 -18.13 -2.01
N PHE A 239 0.78 -17.98 -0.92
CA PHE A 239 0.21 -16.72 -0.46
C PHE A 239 0.70 -16.45 0.96
N ARG A 240 1.03 -15.20 1.28
CA ARG A 240 1.48 -14.79 2.62
C ARG A 240 0.79 -13.50 3.06
N LEU A 241 0.41 -13.45 4.32
CA LEU A 241 -0.20 -12.27 4.91
C LEU A 241 0.88 -11.44 5.60
N LEU A 242 1.14 -10.25 5.07
CA LEU A 242 1.91 -9.22 5.75
C LEU A 242 0.92 -8.40 6.59
N ASP A 243 0.61 -8.91 7.79
CA ASP A 243 -0.33 -8.27 8.71
C ASP A 243 0.35 -7.12 9.45
N ILE A 244 0.09 -5.90 8.99
CA ILE A 244 0.65 -4.66 9.56
C ILE A 244 -0.38 -3.87 10.34
N THR A 245 -1.66 -4.24 10.30
CA THR A 245 -2.76 -3.34 10.69
C THR A 245 -2.68 -2.99 12.16
N PHE A 246 -2.53 -3.98 13.04
CA PHE A 246 -2.45 -3.74 14.48
C PHE A 246 -1.16 -3.02 14.87
N ALA A 247 -0.02 -3.42 14.30
CA ALA A 247 1.26 -2.76 14.56
C ALA A 247 1.23 -1.28 14.13
N SER A 248 0.53 -0.98 13.05
CA SER A 248 0.37 0.39 12.54
C SER A 248 -0.64 1.18 13.36
N LEU A 249 -1.71 0.53 13.83
CA LEU A 249 -2.69 1.14 14.75
C LEU A 249 -2.04 1.66 16.04
N LEU A 250 -0.93 1.05 16.48
CA LEU A 250 -0.19 1.51 17.66
C LEU A 250 0.71 2.71 17.39
N ARG A 251 0.76 3.23 16.15
CA ARG A 251 1.71 4.27 15.72
C ARG A 251 1.03 5.57 15.26
N PRO A 252 0.18 6.20 16.07
CA PRO A 252 -0.40 7.50 15.72
C PRO A 252 0.66 8.60 15.57
N ASP A 253 1.85 8.39 16.14
CA ASP A 253 3.03 9.26 16.04
C ASP A 253 3.75 9.20 14.69
N GLY A 254 3.41 8.22 13.85
CA GLY A 254 4.09 7.99 12.58
C GLY A 254 3.59 8.86 11.42
N HIS A 255 2.60 9.73 11.62
CA HIS A 255 1.98 10.52 10.56
C HIS A 255 2.62 11.90 10.37
N PRO A 256 2.68 12.42 9.13
CA PRO A 256 3.19 13.77 8.85
C PRO A 256 2.34 14.88 9.47
N SER A 257 1.05 14.65 9.71
CA SER A 257 0.12 15.69 10.16
C SER A 257 0.18 16.90 9.21
N ARG A 258 0.32 18.13 9.74
CA ARG A 258 0.44 19.37 8.97
C ARG A 258 1.67 19.44 8.04
N TYR A 259 2.63 18.54 8.22
CA TYR A 259 3.86 18.48 7.41
C TYR A 259 3.70 17.57 6.19
N GLY A 260 2.53 16.98 6.00
CA GLY A 260 2.23 16.15 4.83
C GLY A 260 2.28 16.96 3.55
N HIS A 261 1.56 18.07 3.45
CA HIS A 261 1.40 18.80 2.19
C HIS A 261 2.22 20.10 2.16
N LEU A 262 2.88 20.40 1.02
CA LEU A 262 3.53 21.70 0.81
C LEU A 262 2.47 22.80 0.60
N ALA A 263 2.32 23.65 1.61
CA ALA A 263 1.50 24.87 1.65
C ALA A 263 -0.01 24.66 1.37
N PRO A 264 -0.89 25.35 2.10
CA PRO A 264 -2.30 25.40 1.72
C PRO A 264 -2.38 26.15 0.39
N HIS A 265 -2.65 25.43 -0.71
CA HIS A 265 -3.28 26.08 -1.84
C HIS A 265 -4.61 26.65 -1.34
N ASP A 266 -4.84 27.94 -1.61
CA ASP A 266 -6.08 28.62 -1.27
C ASP A 266 -7.27 27.73 -1.65
N ASN A 267 -8.07 27.33 -0.64
CA ASN A 267 -9.22 26.42 -0.68
C ASN A 267 -9.02 24.92 -0.32
N MET A 268 -7.87 24.49 0.22
CA MET A 268 -7.74 23.12 0.72
C MET A 268 -8.21 22.98 2.19
N THR A 269 -9.30 22.24 2.42
CA THR A 269 -9.79 21.82 3.75
C THR A 269 -8.96 20.69 4.39
N PHE A 270 -7.94 20.17 3.69
CA PHE A 270 -7.12 19.03 4.09
C PHE A 270 -5.76 19.50 4.62
N VAL A 271 -5.75 20.10 5.80
CA VAL A 271 -4.52 20.67 6.39
C VAL A 271 -3.61 19.57 6.95
N ASN A 272 -4.18 18.47 7.45
CA ASN A 272 -3.43 17.41 8.13
C ASN A 272 -3.49 16.09 7.37
N ASP A 273 -2.32 15.52 7.11
CA ASP A 273 -2.18 14.16 6.61
C ASP A 273 -2.02 13.17 7.77
N CYS A 274 -3.09 12.44 8.03
CA CYS A 274 -3.13 11.37 9.04
C CYS A 274 -3.36 9.99 8.40
N ALA A 275 -3.06 9.86 7.11
CA ALA A 275 -3.21 8.64 6.32
C ALA A 275 -1.87 8.11 5.79
N HIS A 276 -0.95 9.01 5.43
CA HIS A 276 0.40 8.65 5.04
C HIS A 276 1.36 8.66 6.22
N TRP A 277 2.57 8.18 6.00
CA TRP A 277 3.55 7.93 7.04
C TRP A 277 4.81 8.73 6.79
N CYS A 278 5.40 9.26 7.86
CA CYS A 278 6.73 9.84 7.83
C CYS A 278 7.78 8.79 7.42
N LEU A 279 8.82 9.27 6.74
CA LEU A 279 10.04 8.51 6.48
C LEU A 279 11.25 9.25 7.08
N PRO A 280 12.13 8.56 7.82
CA PRO A 280 12.00 7.17 8.28
C PRO A 280 10.85 6.97 9.29
N GLY A 281 10.34 5.75 9.45
CA GLY A 281 9.16 5.49 10.30
C GLY A 281 8.57 4.08 10.22
N ALA A 282 7.25 3.97 10.43
CA ALA A 282 6.54 2.69 10.47
C ALA A 282 6.70 1.87 9.17
N ILE A 283 6.84 2.55 8.04
CA ILE A 283 7.10 1.95 6.73
C ILE A 283 8.37 1.09 6.74
N ASP A 284 9.43 1.53 7.43
CA ASP A 284 10.69 0.79 7.51
C ASP A 284 10.49 -0.55 8.24
N ALA A 285 9.64 -0.57 9.28
CA ALA A 285 9.30 -1.81 9.98
C ALA A 285 8.48 -2.77 9.10
N TRP A 286 7.53 -2.28 8.31
CA TRP A 286 6.76 -3.13 7.37
C TRP A 286 7.66 -3.76 6.32
N ASN A 287 8.61 -2.97 5.84
CA ASN A 287 9.63 -3.36 4.88
C ASN A 287 10.58 -4.42 5.44
N ASP A 288 11.04 -4.25 6.68
CA ASP A 288 11.86 -5.24 7.37
C ASP A 288 11.10 -6.56 7.54
N LEU A 289 9.83 -6.51 7.95
CA LEU A 289 8.99 -7.71 8.06
C LEU A 289 8.85 -8.42 6.72
N LEU A 290 8.50 -7.70 5.67
CA LEU A 290 8.39 -8.26 4.32
C LEU A 290 9.71 -8.91 3.88
N LEU A 291 10.83 -8.22 4.06
CA LEU A 291 12.14 -8.74 3.69
C LEU A 291 12.47 -10.02 4.46
N GLN A 292 12.15 -10.10 5.75
CA GLN A 292 12.33 -11.33 6.53
C GLN A 292 11.41 -12.45 6.02
N MET A 293 10.15 -12.16 5.71
CA MET A 293 9.23 -13.16 5.15
C MET A 293 9.72 -13.70 3.80
N MET A 294 10.22 -12.83 2.92
CA MET A 294 10.83 -13.26 1.65
C MET A 294 12.03 -14.19 1.88
N LYS A 295 12.92 -13.87 2.83
CA LYS A 295 14.08 -14.71 3.16
C LYS A 295 13.68 -16.10 3.65
N MET A 296 12.62 -16.17 4.46
CA MET A 296 12.09 -17.44 4.98
C MET A 296 11.55 -18.32 3.84
N GLU A 297 10.91 -17.72 2.83
CA GLU A 297 10.38 -18.45 1.68
C GLU A 297 11.45 -18.93 0.70
N ASP A 298 12.55 -18.18 0.56
CA ASP A 298 13.71 -18.54 -0.28
C ASP A 298 14.61 -19.63 0.33
N GLY A 299 14.30 -20.13 1.54
CA GLY A 299 15.01 -21.24 2.16
C GLY A 299 16.42 -20.90 2.67
N ARG A 300 16.75 -19.61 2.85
CA ARG A 300 18.03 -19.22 3.46
C ARG A 300 17.91 -19.34 4.99
N SER A 301 18.50 -20.40 5.54
CA SER A 301 18.62 -20.57 6.99
C SER A 301 19.30 -19.35 7.60
N PHE A 302 18.72 -18.82 8.68
CA PHE A 302 19.31 -17.76 9.49
C PHE A 302 20.59 -18.30 10.15
N ASP A 303 21.74 -18.09 9.51
CA ASP A 303 23.03 -18.48 10.08
C ASP A 303 23.38 -17.49 11.20
N LYS A 304 23.04 -17.87 12.44
CA LYS A 304 23.32 -17.09 13.66
C LYS A 304 24.81 -16.75 13.81
N THR A 305 25.71 -17.49 13.16
CA THR A 305 27.16 -17.32 13.33
C THR A 305 27.75 -16.11 12.60
N LYS A 306 26.99 -15.46 11.69
CA LYS A 306 27.44 -14.24 10.96
C LYS A 306 26.85 -12.93 11.49
N SER A 307 26.16 -12.96 12.62
CA SER A 307 25.60 -11.75 13.25
C SER A 307 26.59 -11.10 14.24
N SER A 308 27.70 -10.58 13.72
CA SER A 308 28.52 -9.58 14.43
C SER A 308 28.04 -8.18 14.07
N TRP A 309 26.79 -7.86 14.39
CA TRP A 309 26.33 -6.49 14.57
C TRP A 309 25.41 -6.50 15.76
N ALA A 310 26.01 -6.35 16.94
CA ALA A 310 25.30 -6.10 18.17
C ALA A 310 24.47 -4.82 17.97
N PHE A 311 23.16 -4.93 18.16
CA PHE A 311 22.32 -3.79 18.47
C PHE A 311 22.80 -3.22 19.79
N HIS A 312 23.64 -2.18 19.76
CA HIS A 312 23.75 -1.26 20.89
C HIS A 312 22.69 -0.19 20.70
N PHE A 313 21.56 -0.40 21.41
CA PHE A 313 20.67 0.68 21.78
C PHE A 313 21.38 1.56 22.82
N PHE A 314 21.53 2.84 22.50
CA PHE A 314 21.48 3.95 23.44
C PHE A 314 20.57 5.02 22.84
#